data_AF-A0A7R8ZSC8-F1
#
_entry.id   AF-A0A7R8ZSC8-F1
#
_cell.length_a   1.000
_cell.length_b   1.000
_cell.length_c   1.000
_cell.angle_alpha   90.00
_cell.angle_beta   90.00
_cell.angle_gamma   90.00
#
_symmetry.space_group_name_H-M   'P 1'
#
loop_
_entity.id
_entity.type
_entity.pdbx_description
1 polymer ?
#
loop_
_entity_poly.entity_id
_entity_poly.type
_entity_poly.pdbx_seq_one_letter_code
_entity_poly.pdbx_strand_id
1 'polypeptide(L)'
;MDPSSDIEEIMEIDDEEEEDLNGKPSSSSATPEDLALWRNKRIEEIDVEIQQLDSEVECLYSKRRRLVEEKKRLESETQREQLKKGATANVEEWETEDFPWSSKLLTTLKRTFKLDKFRPLQVATINAVLSKKNVILIMPTGGGKSLCYQLPALLLKGITLVITPLVSLMEDQVMSLGKLGVNARFLCASTPKDEIKEIQNGLATNAMGIKLLYVTPERLAKSKDKYCFDVFTMLRPLESVKRHLLQTPILGLTATATGDVVKDSAKILNISDAIIFRSSFNRHNLFYQ
;
A
#
# COMPACT_ATOMS: atom_id res chain seq x y z
N MET A 1 -2.01 26.08 6.85
CA MET A 1 -1.99 26.38 5.41
C MET A 1 -3.27 27.15 5.15
N ASP A 2 -3.09 28.33 4.57
CA ASP A 2 -4.12 29.31 4.26
C ASP A 2 -5.25 28.66 3.43
N PRO A 3 -6.54 28.74 3.80
CA PRO A 3 -7.63 28.11 3.03
C PRO A 3 -7.97 28.87 1.73
N SER A 4 -7.28 29.96 1.46
CA SER A 4 -7.56 30.89 0.36
C SER A 4 -6.96 30.46 -0.99
N SER A 5 -6.19 29.37 -1.05
CA SER A 5 -5.38 29.01 -2.24
C SER A 5 -6.03 28.04 -3.23
N ASP A 6 -7.21 27.50 -2.93
CA ASP A 6 -7.75 26.36 -3.70
C ASP A 6 -8.98 26.72 -4.56
N ILE A 7 -9.20 28.02 -4.85
CA ILE A 7 -10.28 28.50 -5.72
C ILE A 7 -9.70 29.42 -6.81
N GLU A 8 -8.77 28.91 -7.61
CA GLU A 8 -8.27 29.64 -8.80
C GLU A 8 -8.32 28.83 -10.11
N GLU A 9 -9.01 27.69 -10.15
CA GLU A 9 -8.96 26.81 -11.34
C GLU A 9 -10.32 26.34 -11.87
N ILE A 10 -11.33 27.24 -11.87
CA ILE A 10 -12.56 27.02 -12.66
C ILE A 10 -12.97 28.34 -13.32
N MET A 11 -12.39 28.60 -14.49
CA MET A 11 -12.95 29.52 -15.51
C MET A 11 -12.58 28.99 -16.90
N GLU A 12 -13.15 27.86 -17.29
CA GLU A 12 -13.54 27.66 -18.69
C GLU A 12 -15.05 27.93 -18.72
N ILE A 13 -15.39 29.16 -19.09
CA ILE A 13 -16.77 29.53 -19.44
C ILE A 13 -16.95 29.03 -20.86
N ASP A 14 -17.68 27.93 -21.03
CA ASP A 14 -18.32 27.61 -22.30
C ASP A 14 -19.37 28.71 -22.55
N ASP A 15 -19.03 29.64 -23.43
CA ASP A 15 -19.94 30.64 -23.99
C ASP A 15 -20.97 29.93 -24.90
N GLU A 16 -21.96 29.23 -24.33
CA GLU A 16 -23.11 28.73 -25.09
C GLU A 16 -24.29 28.45 -24.15
N GLU A 17 -24.96 29.51 -23.66
CA GLU A 17 -26.38 29.42 -23.27
C GLU A 17 -27.02 30.82 -23.42
N GLU A 18 -27.60 31.04 -24.60
CA GLU A 18 -28.46 32.17 -24.90
C GLU A 18 -29.84 31.98 -24.24
N GLU A 19 -30.27 33.03 -23.54
CA GLU A 19 -31.64 33.44 -23.21
C GLU A 19 -32.53 32.51 -22.35
N ASP A 20 -32.74 32.94 -21.11
CA ASP A 20 -34.07 32.94 -20.51
C ASP A 20 -34.42 34.35 -20.01
N LEU A 21 -34.72 35.23 -20.97
CA LEU A 21 -35.12 36.62 -20.72
C LEU A 21 -36.60 36.71 -20.37
N ASN A 22 -36.99 36.09 -19.26
CA ASN A 22 -38.34 36.21 -18.74
C ASN A 22 -38.68 37.69 -18.48
N GLY A 23 -39.51 38.27 -19.34
CA GLY A 23 -40.08 39.61 -19.17
C GLY A 23 -39.31 40.79 -19.78
N LYS A 24 -38.34 40.57 -20.69
CA LYS A 24 -37.68 41.69 -21.42
C LYS A 24 -38.70 42.44 -22.30
N PRO A 25 -38.77 43.78 -22.25
CA PRO A 25 -39.65 44.56 -23.12
C PRO A 25 -39.32 44.32 -24.60
N SER A 26 -40.34 44.15 -25.45
CA SER A 26 -40.17 43.97 -26.89
C SER A 26 -39.46 45.19 -27.53
N SER A 27 -38.37 44.93 -28.26
CA SER A 27 -37.45 45.94 -28.81
C SER A 27 -38.07 46.94 -29.80
N SER A 28 -39.29 46.70 -30.26
CA SER A 28 -40.01 47.56 -31.20
C SER A 28 -40.80 48.71 -30.55
N SER A 29 -40.95 48.75 -29.22
CA SER A 29 -41.81 49.75 -28.54
C SER A 29 -41.27 50.32 -27.22
N ALA A 30 -40.12 49.85 -26.74
CA ALA A 30 -39.56 50.26 -25.46
C ALA A 30 -38.58 51.43 -25.63
N THR A 31 -38.71 52.47 -24.80
CA THR A 31 -37.75 53.57 -24.79
C THR A 31 -36.41 53.11 -24.17
N PRO A 32 -35.29 53.80 -24.45
CA PRO A 32 -34.01 53.52 -23.80
C PRO A 32 -34.08 53.56 -22.26
N GLU A 33 -34.98 54.38 -21.70
CA GLU A 33 -35.25 54.47 -20.27
C GLU A 33 -35.95 53.21 -19.73
N ASP A 34 -36.93 52.65 -20.47
CA ASP A 34 -37.64 51.42 -20.09
C ASP A 34 -36.69 50.21 -20.04
N LEU A 35 -35.76 50.14 -20.99
CA LEU A 35 -34.74 49.08 -21.03
C LEU A 35 -33.71 49.23 -19.91
N ALA A 36 -33.33 50.47 -19.55
CA ALA A 36 -32.44 50.73 -18.42
C ALA A 36 -33.12 50.35 -17.09
N LEU A 37 -34.39 50.69 -16.92
CA LEU A 37 -35.19 50.32 -15.75
C LEU A 37 -35.33 48.80 -15.60
N TRP A 38 -35.61 48.10 -16.71
CA TRP A 38 -35.69 46.64 -16.72
C TRP A 38 -34.35 45.99 -16.37
N ARG A 39 -33.23 46.48 -16.92
CA ARG A 39 -31.88 45.98 -16.60
C ARG A 39 -31.56 46.15 -15.11
N ASN A 40 -31.83 47.33 -14.55
CA ASN A 40 -31.56 47.59 -13.13
C ASN A 40 -32.39 46.67 -12.23
N LYS A 41 -33.68 46.45 -12.57
CA LYS A 41 -34.53 45.50 -11.85
C LYS A 41 -34.02 44.06 -11.95
N ARG A 42 -33.57 43.63 -13.13
CA ARG A 42 -33.00 42.28 -13.31
C ARG A 42 -31.68 42.10 -12.57
N ILE A 43 -30.85 43.13 -12.51
CA ILE A 43 -29.62 43.14 -11.70
C ILE A 43 -29.97 42.96 -10.22
N GLU A 44 -30.94 43.70 -9.69
CA GLU A 44 -31.39 43.54 -8.29
C GLU A 44 -31.91 42.11 -8.01
N GLU A 45 -32.66 41.52 -8.93
CA GLU A 45 -33.13 40.13 -8.80
C GLU A 45 -31.97 39.13 -8.78
N ILE A 46 -30.97 39.30 -9.66
CA ILE A 46 -29.77 38.46 -9.71
C ILE A 46 -28.93 38.64 -8.44
N ASP A 47 -28.78 39.86 -7.94
CA ASP A 47 -28.05 40.12 -6.69
C ASP A 47 -28.69 39.39 -5.50
N VAL A 48 -30.03 39.31 -5.47
CA VAL A 48 -30.75 38.52 -4.46
C VAL A 48 -30.49 37.02 -4.62
N GLU A 49 -30.45 36.52 -5.85
CA GLU A 49 -30.17 35.10 -6.14
C GLU A 49 -28.72 34.72 -5.77
N ILE A 50 -27.75 35.60 -6.08
CA ILE A 50 -26.35 35.46 -5.64
C ILE A 50 -26.28 35.42 -4.11
N GLN A 51 -26.95 36.32 -3.40
CA GLN A 51 -26.96 36.32 -1.93
C GLN A 51 -27.54 35.02 -1.34
N GLN A 52 -28.55 34.43 -1.98
CA GLN A 52 -29.11 33.15 -1.56
C GLN A 52 -28.12 32.00 -1.79
N LEU A 53 -27.46 31.96 -2.95
CA LEU A 53 -26.44 30.97 -3.27
C LEU A 53 -25.24 31.08 -2.32
N ASP A 54 -24.76 32.28 -2.03
CA ASP A 54 -23.66 32.52 -1.09
C ASP A 54 -24.01 31.99 0.31
N SER A 55 -25.23 32.25 0.77
CA SER A 55 -25.73 31.73 2.05
C SER A 55 -25.78 30.20 2.08
N GLU A 56 -26.16 29.57 0.97
CA GLU A 56 -26.19 28.11 0.84
C GLU A 56 -24.77 27.51 0.82
N VAL A 57 -23.83 28.15 0.13
CA VAL A 57 -22.42 27.79 0.11
C VAL A 57 -21.81 27.87 1.51
N GLU A 58 -22.09 28.93 2.28
CA GLU A 58 -21.65 29.05 3.68
C GLU A 58 -22.20 27.92 4.57
N CYS A 59 -23.48 27.55 4.37
CA CYS A 59 -24.11 26.44 5.06
C CYS A 59 -23.43 25.11 4.71
N LEU A 60 -23.16 24.86 3.42
CA LEU A 60 -22.48 23.67 2.94
C LEU A 60 -21.04 23.57 3.44
N TYR A 61 -20.29 24.68 3.47
CA TYR A 61 -18.96 24.73 4.07
C TYR A 61 -18.98 24.42 5.56
N SER A 62 -20.00 24.90 6.28
CA SER A 62 -20.18 24.60 7.70
C SER A 62 -20.54 23.14 7.94
N LYS A 63 -21.38 22.55 7.09
CA LYS A 63 -21.67 21.11 7.09
C LYS A 63 -20.42 20.27 6.78
N ARG A 64 -19.62 20.67 5.78
CA ARG A 64 -18.34 20.04 5.43
C ARG A 64 -17.40 20.04 6.62
N ARG A 65 -17.21 21.19 7.29
CA ARG A 65 -16.38 21.30 8.50
C ARG A 65 -16.83 20.33 9.59
N ARG A 66 -18.14 20.26 9.86
CA ARG A 66 -18.70 19.33 10.85
C ARG A 66 -18.42 17.86 10.49
N LEU A 67 -18.63 17.48 9.23
CA LEU A 67 -18.38 16.12 8.75
C LEU A 67 -16.90 15.76 8.79
N VAL A 68 -15.99 16.70 8.51
CA VAL A 68 -14.54 16.50 8.63
C VAL A 68 -14.13 16.28 10.10
N GLU A 69 -14.66 17.08 11.02
CA GLU A 69 -14.41 16.92 12.45
C GLU A 69 -14.94 15.57 12.97
N GLU A 70 -16.16 15.20 12.57
CA GLU A 70 -16.76 13.92 12.92
C GLU A 70 -16.01 12.73 12.33
N LYS A 71 -15.55 12.83 11.07
CA LYS A 71 -14.66 11.84 10.46
C LYS A 71 -13.38 11.68 11.27
N LYS A 72 -12.72 12.78 11.66
CA LYS A 72 -11.49 12.77 12.45
C LYS A 72 -11.71 12.13 13.84
N ARG A 73 -12.86 12.41 14.46
CA ARG A 73 -13.27 11.78 15.73
C ARG A 73 -13.46 10.27 15.55
N LEU A 74 -14.22 9.85 14.55
CA LEU A 74 -14.49 8.43 14.27
C LEU A 74 -13.21 7.67 13.87
N GLU A 75 -12.30 8.29 13.14
CA GLU A 75 -10.97 7.72 12.83
C GLU A 75 -10.17 7.51 14.12
N SER A 76 -10.17 8.49 15.03
CA SER A 76 -9.50 8.41 16.33
C SER A 76 -10.15 7.36 17.25
N GLU A 77 -11.47 7.25 17.26
CA GLU A 77 -12.22 6.23 18.00
C GLU A 77 -11.96 4.84 17.45
N THR A 78 -11.97 4.69 16.12
CA THR A 78 -11.62 3.44 15.43
C THR A 78 -10.19 3.03 15.76
N GLN A 79 -9.24 3.97 15.76
CA GLN A 79 -7.86 3.73 16.16
C GLN A 79 -7.78 3.31 17.63
N ARG A 80 -8.56 3.92 18.52
CA ARG A 80 -8.62 3.60 19.95
C ARG A 80 -9.31 2.26 20.25
N GLU A 81 -10.31 1.88 19.46
CA GLU A 81 -10.95 0.56 19.54
C GLU A 81 -10.06 -0.54 18.97
N GLN A 82 -9.30 -0.26 17.92
CA GLN A 82 -8.27 -1.17 17.38
C GLN A 82 -7.16 -1.40 18.42
N LEU A 83 -6.70 -0.35 19.12
CA LEU A 83 -5.76 -0.45 20.24
C LEU A 83 -6.28 -1.35 21.38
N LYS A 84 -7.60 -1.37 21.62
CA LYS A 84 -8.23 -2.21 22.66
C LYS A 84 -8.52 -3.65 22.22
N LYS A 85 -8.70 -3.92 20.93
CA LYS A 85 -9.19 -5.22 20.42
C LYS A 85 -8.16 -6.09 19.67
N GLY A 86 -6.93 -5.63 19.45
CA GLY A 86 -5.87 -6.53 19.01
C GLY A 86 -4.59 -5.81 18.60
N ALA A 87 -3.48 -6.17 19.24
CA ALA A 87 -2.07 -6.07 18.83
C ALA A 87 -1.76 -5.37 17.49
N THR A 88 -2.18 -4.12 17.33
CA THR A 88 -1.71 -3.23 16.27
C THR A 88 -0.57 -2.48 16.94
N ALA A 89 0.67 -2.90 16.67
CA ALA A 89 1.84 -2.27 17.25
C ALA A 89 1.85 -0.78 16.93
N ASN A 90 2.35 0.03 17.86
CA ASN A 90 2.56 1.44 17.58
C ASN A 90 3.59 1.53 16.45
N VAL A 91 3.17 1.99 15.26
CA VAL A 91 4.03 2.09 14.08
C VAL A 91 5.27 2.94 14.39
N GLU A 92 5.10 3.98 15.21
CA GLU A 92 6.16 4.90 15.63
C GLU A 92 7.31 4.19 16.35
N GLU A 93 7.04 3.10 17.08
CA GLU A 93 8.06 2.29 17.75
C GLU A 93 9.01 1.62 16.74
N TRP A 94 8.51 1.31 15.54
CA TRP A 94 9.23 0.58 14.52
C TRP A 94 9.81 1.48 13.42
N GLU A 95 9.41 2.75 13.36
CA GLU A 95 9.92 3.73 12.39
C GLU A 95 11.24 4.39 12.82
N THR A 96 11.80 4.03 13.96
CA THR A 96 13.06 4.56 14.47
C THR A 96 14.28 4.06 13.67
N GLU A 97 15.33 4.89 13.65
CA GLU A 97 16.62 4.56 13.00
C GLU A 97 17.69 4.11 14.00
N ASP A 98 17.33 3.81 15.24
CA ASP A 98 18.24 3.45 16.33
C ASP A 98 18.60 1.96 16.41
N PHE A 99 18.02 1.12 15.53
CA PHE A 99 18.35 -0.30 15.48
C PHE A 99 19.82 -0.57 15.08
N PRO A 100 20.42 -1.68 15.56
CA PRO A 100 21.81 -2.05 15.24
C PRO A 100 22.10 -2.22 13.73
N TRP A 101 21.06 -2.47 12.93
CA TRP A 101 21.17 -2.68 11.48
C TRP A 101 20.87 -1.43 10.64
N SER A 102 20.42 -0.31 11.23
CA SER A 102 19.95 0.87 10.49
C SER A 102 20.96 1.44 9.48
N SER A 103 22.24 1.52 9.87
CA SER A 103 23.29 1.98 8.96
C SER A 103 23.47 1.04 7.75
N LYS A 104 23.45 -0.28 8.00
CA LYS A 104 23.58 -1.29 6.94
C LYS A 104 22.32 -1.33 6.06
N LEU A 105 21.16 -1.11 6.67
CA LEU A 105 19.85 -1.01 6.02
C LEU A 105 19.86 0.11 4.96
N LEU A 106 20.17 1.34 5.38
CA LEU A 106 20.24 2.51 4.49
C LEU A 106 21.32 2.34 3.40
N THR A 107 22.48 1.80 3.77
CA THR A 107 23.55 1.51 2.80
C THR A 107 23.09 0.52 1.73
N THR A 108 22.38 -0.54 2.12
CA THR A 108 21.88 -1.57 1.19
C THR A 108 20.77 -1.03 0.30
N LEU A 109 19.87 -0.20 0.86
CA LEU A 109 18.82 0.49 0.11
C LEU A 109 19.42 1.32 -1.03
N LYS A 110 20.38 2.20 -0.72
CA LYS A 110 21.01 3.07 -1.71
C LYS A 110 21.87 2.31 -2.71
N ARG A 111 22.74 1.41 -2.22
CA ARG A 111 23.73 0.74 -3.07
C ARG A 111 23.10 -0.30 -4.00
N THR A 112 22.19 -1.11 -3.50
CA THR A 112 21.61 -2.24 -4.25
C THR A 112 20.31 -1.85 -4.93
N PHE A 113 19.35 -1.27 -4.18
CA PHE A 113 18.02 -0.95 -4.73
C PHE A 113 17.96 0.41 -5.41
N LYS A 114 19.01 1.25 -5.31
CA LYS A 114 19.08 2.59 -5.92
C LYS A 114 17.92 3.50 -5.47
N LEU A 115 17.53 3.38 -4.20
CA LEU A 115 16.48 4.18 -3.57
C LEU A 115 17.06 5.05 -2.46
N ASP A 116 16.56 6.28 -2.34
CA ASP A 116 17.05 7.24 -1.34
C ASP A 116 16.28 7.20 -0.02
N LYS A 117 14.98 6.88 -0.07
CA LYS A 117 14.06 6.93 1.07
C LYS A 117 13.10 5.76 1.06
N PHE A 118 12.67 5.36 2.26
CA PHE A 118 11.58 4.41 2.44
C PHE A 118 10.23 5.09 2.23
N ARG A 119 9.27 4.33 1.69
CA ARG A 119 7.85 4.68 1.69
C ARG A 119 7.25 4.37 3.08
N PRO A 120 6.09 4.94 3.42
CA PRO A 120 5.42 4.67 4.70
C PRO A 120 5.30 3.18 4.99
N LEU A 121 5.45 2.79 6.26
CA LEU A 121 5.43 1.42 6.77
C LEU A 121 6.56 0.48 6.31
N GLN A 122 7.36 0.84 5.29
CA GLN A 122 8.42 -0.06 4.82
C GLN A 122 9.50 -0.26 5.88
N VAL A 123 10.00 0.84 6.48
CA VAL A 123 11.07 0.75 7.49
C VAL A 123 10.57 0.03 8.74
N ALA A 124 9.35 0.33 9.18
CA ALA A 124 8.69 -0.34 10.30
C ALA A 124 8.59 -1.86 10.09
N THR A 125 8.11 -2.27 8.91
CA THR A 125 8.01 -3.68 8.54
C THR A 125 9.37 -4.35 8.55
N ILE A 126 10.38 -3.72 7.94
CA ILE A 126 11.72 -4.28 7.85
C ILE A 126 12.35 -4.40 9.24
N ASN A 127 12.23 -3.39 10.10
CA ASN A 127 12.74 -3.40 11.46
C ASN A 127 12.09 -4.51 12.30
N ALA A 128 10.77 -4.71 12.18
CA ALA A 128 10.07 -5.79 12.84
C ALA A 128 10.55 -7.18 12.37
N VAL A 129 10.73 -7.36 11.06
CA VAL A 129 11.24 -8.61 10.48
C VAL A 129 12.69 -8.89 10.92
N LEU A 130 13.56 -7.88 10.90
CA LEU A 130 14.95 -8.01 11.35
C LEU A 130 15.05 -8.26 12.86
N SER A 131 14.06 -7.81 13.62
CA SER A 131 13.86 -8.13 15.04
C SER A 131 13.24 -9.51 15.30
N LYS A 132 13.09 -10.33 14.25
CA LYS A 132 12.52 -11.69 14.29
C LYS A 132 11.08 -11.74 14.77
N LYS A 133 10.29 -10.70 14.49
CA LYS A 133 8.84 -10.70 14.75
C LYS A 133 8.07 -11.19 13.54
N ASN A 134 6.95 -11.86 13.79
CA ASN A 134 5.97 -12.16 12.75
C ASN A 134 5.23 -10.87 12.40
N VAL A 135 4.99 -10.64 11.12
CA VAL A 135 4.38 -9.40 10.63
C VAL A 135 3.36 -9.69 9.55
N ILE A 136 2.25 -8.98 9.55
CA ILE A 136 1.30 -8.91 8.44
C ILE A 136 1.25 -7.47 7.93
N LEU A 137 1.70 -7.26 6.70
CA LEU A 137 1.72 -5.96 6.04
C LEU A 137 0.59 -5.88 5.01
N ILE A 138 -0.24 -4.85 5.17
CA ILE A 138 -1.37 -4.52 4.30
C ILE A 138 -1.08 -3.17 3.66
N MET A 139 -0.71 -3.18 2.38
CA MET A 139 -0.43 -1.97 1.60
C MET A 139 -0.98 -2.11 0.19
N PRO A 140 -1.49 -1.07 -0.47
CA PRO A 140 -2.03 -1.18 -1.83
C PRO A 140 -1.01 -1.74 -2.83
N THR A 141 -1.49 -2.24 -3.97
CA THR A 141 -0.63 -2.62 -5.11
C THR A 141 0.26 -1.44 -5.48
N GLY A 142 1.53 -1.66 -5.82
CA GLY A 142 2.48 -0.56 -6.06
C GLY A 142 2.97 0.17 -4.80
N GLY A 143 2.49 -0.17 -3.60
CA GLY A 143 2.97 0.39 -2.33
C GLY A 143 4.41 0.00 -1.96
N GLY A 144 5.06 -0.87 -2.74
CA GLY A 144 6.45 -1.28 -2.49
C GLY A 144 6.59 -2.42 -1.47
N LYS A 145 5.58 -3.31 -1.37
CA LYS A 145 5.61 -4.48 -0.46
C LYS A 145 6.83 -5.38 -0.68
N SER A 146 7.29 -5.52 -1.92
CA SER A 146 8.41 -6.42 -2.23
C SER A 146 9.71 -6.07 -1.52
N LEU A 147 9.99 -4.76 -1.38
CA LEU A 147 11.18 -4.28 -0.68
C LEU A 147 11.23 -4.77 0.77
N CYS A 148 10.07 -4.94 1.41
CA CYS A 148 9.95 -5.31 2.82
C CYS A 148 10.44 -6.73 3.14
N TYR A 149 10.58 -7.61 2.14
CA TYR A 149 11.21 -8.92 2.29
C TYR A 149 12.53 -9.05 1.53
N GLN A 150 12.67 -8.36 0.39
CA GLN A 150 13.87 -8.40 -0.43
C GLN A 150 15.07 -7.76 0.26
N LEU A 151 14.87 -6.63 0.94
CA LEU A 151 15.97 -5.95 1.60
C LEU A 151 16.45 -6.72 2.85
N PRO A 152 15.57 -7.21 3.75
CA PRO A 152 16.00 -8.09 4.84
C PRO A 152 16.73 -9.35 4.37
N ALA A 153 16.34 -9.94 3.23
CA ALA A 153 17.01 -11.13 2.68
C ALA A 153 18.51 -10.92 2.41
N LEU A 154 18.92 -9.69 2.08
CA LEU A 154 20.33 -9.35 1.87
C LEU A 154 21.10 -9.14 3.18
N LEU A 155 20.40 -8.76 4.25
CA LEU A 155 20.99 -8.45 5.55
C LEU A 155 21.10 -9.69 6.44
N LEU A 156 20.11 -10.56 6.38
CA LEU A 156 20.04 -11.80 7.15
C LEU A 156 21.01 -12.85 6.60
N LYS A 157 21.43 -13.76 7.49
CA LYS A 157 22.19 -14.95 7.10
C LYS A 157 21.21 -16.00 6.61
N GLY A 158 21.56 -16.69 5.53
CA GLY A 158 20.72 -17.71 4.90
C GLY A 158 19.93 -17.18 3.70
N ILE A 159 18.81 -17.85 3.43
CA ILE A 159 17.95 -17.63 2.27
C ILE A 159 16.55 -17.24 2.75
N THR A 160 15.93 -16.29 2.07
CA THR A 160 14.51 -15.97 2.24
C THR A 160 13.66 -16.79 1.28
N LEU A 161 12.78 -17.61 1.82
CA LEU A 161 11.78 -18.36 1.06
C LEU A 161 10.55 -17.49 0.82
N VAL A 162 10.15 -17.33 -0.44
CA VAL A 162 8.99 -16.53 -0.84
C VAL A 162 7.95 -17.45 -1.48
N ILE A 163 6.75 -17.51 -0.90
CA ILE A 163 5.66 -18.34 -1.41
C ILE A 163 4.68 -17.45 -2.17
N THR A 164 4.43 -17.74 -3.44
CA THR A 164 3.50 -16.98 -4.28
C THR A 164 2.79 -17.89 -5.30
N PRO A 165 1.48 -17.69 -5.54
CA PRO A 165 0.73 -18.52 -6.50
C PRO A 165 1.02 -18.18 -7.97
N LEU A 166 1.51 -16.98 -8.27
CA LEU A 166 1.66 -16.50 -9.64
C LEU A 166 3.10 -16.70 -10.15
N VAL A 167 3.26 -17.52 -11.19
CA VAL A 167 4.57 -17.78 -11.82
C VAL A 167 5.12 -16.55 -12.53
N SER A 168 4.27 -15.82 -13.27
CA SER A 168 4.67 -14.56 -13.92
C SER A 168 5.24 -13.54 -12.93
N LEU A 169 4.63 -13.44 -11.73
CA LEU A 169 5.15 -12.59 -10.67
C LEU A 169 6.54 -13.04 -10.20
N MET A 170 6.80 -14.35 -10.11
CA MET A 170 8.12 -14.85 -9.73
C MET A 170 9.17 -14.48 -10.78
N GLU A 171 8.86 -14.67 -12.05
CA GLU A 171 9.75 -14.34 -13.17
C GLU A 171 10.11 -12.85 -13.17
N ASP A 172 9.11 -11.97 -13.03
CA ASP A 172 9.31 -10.53 -12.95
C ASP A 172 10.21 -10.12 -11.77
N GLN A 173 9.96 -10.70 -10.58
CA GLN A 173 10.75 -10.38 -9.39
C GLN A 173 12.20 -10.90 -9.51
N VAL A 174 12.39 -12.13 -10.00
CA VAL A 174 13.73 -12.72 -10.19
C VAL A 174 14.53 -11.94 -11.25
N MET A 175 13.89 -11.56 -12.37
CA MET A 175 14.53 -10.72 -13.39
C MET A 175 14.92 -9.36 -12.83
N SER A 176 14.03 -8.70 -12.07
CA SER A 176 14.29 -7.41 -11.45
C SER A 176 15.46 -7.47 -10.46
N LEU A 177 15.49 -8.50 -9.61
CA LEU A 177 16.58 -8.74 -8.67
C LEU A 177 17.90 -9.06 -9.37
N GLY A 178 17.87 -9.83 -10.46
CA GLY A 178 19.04 -10.13 -11.28
C GLY A 178 19.69 -8.86 -11.86
N LYS A 179 18.88 -7.90 -12.32
CA LYS A 179 19.36 -6.57 -12.78
C LYS A 179 20.05 -5.77 -11.67
N LEU A 180 19.69 -6.02 -10.41
CA LEU A 180 20.30 -5.39 -9.23
C LEU A 180 21.52 -6.18 -8.70
N GLY A 181 21.92 -7.27 -9.38
CA GLY A 181 23.01 -8.15 -8.94
C GLY A 181 22.65 -9.02 -7.73
N VAL A 182 21.36 -9.19 -7.45
CA VAL A 182 20.87 -10.07 -6.37
C VAL A 182 20.55 -11.44 -6.94
N ASN A 183 21.22 -12.47 -6.43
CA ASN A 183 20.94 -13.85 -6.84
C ASN A 183 19.62 -14.34 -6.21
N ALA A 184 18.59 -14.41 -7.05
CA ALA A 184 17.29 -14.97 -6.73
C ALA A 184 16.95 -16.08 -7.72
N ARG A 185 16.28 -17.14 -7.26
CA ARG A 185 15.81 -18.26 -8.08
C ARG A 185 14.34 -18.53 -7.80
N PHE A 186 13.67 -19.26 -8.69
CA PHE A 186 12.31 -19.73 -8.45
C PHE A 186 12.16 -21.23 -8.77
N LEU A 187 11.19 -21.88 -8.13
CA LEU A 187 10.81 -23.26 -8.36
C LEU A 187 9.29 -23.35 -8.56
N CYS A 188 8.88 -23.85 -9.72
CA CYS A 188 7.49 -24.09 -10.07
C CYS A 188 7.32 -25.53 -10.60
N ALA A 189 6.11 -25.88 -11.03
CA ALA A 189 5.81 -27.22 -11.54
C ALA A 189 6.54 -27.55 -12.85
N SER A 190 6.84 -26.54 -13.67
CA SER A 190 7.52 -26.68 -14.96
C SER A 190 9.05 -26.56 -14.89
N THR A 191 9.63 -26.35 -13.69
CA THR A 191 11.10 -26.25 -13.55
C THR A 191 11.77 -27.58 -13.93
N PRO A 192 12.75 -27.59 -14.86
CA PRO A 192 13.47 -28.79 -15.26
C PRO A 192 14.20 -29.48 -14.11
N LYS A 193 14.34 -30.82 -14.18
CA LYS A 193 14.98 -31.63 -13.13
C LYS A 193 16.44 -31.24 -12.88
N ASP A 194 17.18 -30.88 -13.91
CA ASP A 194 18.58 -30.51 -13.78
C ASP A 194 18.74 -29.15 -13.09
N GLU A 195 17.86 -28.19 -13.41
CA GLU A 195 17.81 -26.90 -12.70
C GLU A 195 17.42 -27.07 -11.22
N ILE A 196 16.47 -27.97 -10.93
CA ILE A 196 16.13 -28.31 -9.55
C ILE A 196 17.38 -28.81 -8.81
N LYS A 197 18.14 -29.76 -9.37
CA LYS A 197 19.37 -30.30 -8.76
C LYS A 197 20.44 -29.22 -8.56
N GLU A 198 20.59 -28.32 -9.53
CA GLU A 198 21.52 -27.20 -9.43
C GLU A 198 21.16 -26.29 -8.24
N ILE A 199 19.89 -25.90 -8.13
CA ILE A 199 19.39 -25.09 -7.02
C ILE A 199 19.58 -25.85 -5.70
N GLN A 200 19.25 -27.15 -5.64
CA GLN A 200 19.45 -28.00 -4.46
C GLN A 200 20.90 -27.98 -3.97
N ASN A 201 21.85 -28.19 -4.87
CA ASN A 201 23.27 -28.20 -4.54
C ASN A 201 23.75 -26.82 -4.09
N GLY A 202 23.24 -25.75 -4.74
CA GLY A 202 23.53 -24.37 -4.37
C GLY A 202 23.02 -23.98 -2.99
N LEU A 203 21.84 -24.48 -2.58
CA LEU A 203 21.27 -24.27 -1.24
C LEU A 203 22.08 -25.01 -0.16
N ALA A 204 22.47 -26.27 -0.42
CA ALA A 204 23.17 -27.10 0.55
C ALA A 204 24.60 -26.60 0.86
N THR A 205 25.30 -26.10 -0.15
CA THR A 205 26.69 -25.63 -0.04
C THR A 205 26.79 -24.13 0.26
N ASN A 206 25.69 -23.40 0.11
CA ASN A 206 25.65 -21.93 0.04
C ASN A 206 26.64 -21.33 -1.00
N ALA A 207 27.17 -22.15 -1.90
CA ALA A 207 28.22 -21.77 -2.83
C ALA A 207 27.73 -20.78 -3.91
N MET A 208 26.43 -20.81 -4.21
CA MET A 208 25.83 -19.93 -5.21
C MET A 208 25.41 -18.57 -4.65
N GLY A 209 25.43 -18.38 -3.32
CA GLY A 209 25.02 -17.12 -2.71
C GLY A 209 23.56 -16.73 -2.96
N ILE A 210 22.67 -17.71 -3.13
CA ILE A 210 21.23 -17.49 -3.33
C ILE A 210 20.66 -16.77 -2.11
N LYS A 211 19.99 -15.63 -2.33
CA LYS A 211 19.38 -14.83 -1.26
C LYS A 211 17.87 -14.98 -1.18
N LEU A 212 17.23 -15.17 -2.33
CA LEU A 212 15.78 -15.37 -2.41
C LEU A 212 15.45 -16.60 -3.23
N LEU A 213 14.52 -17.41 -2.73
CA LEU A 213 13.96 -18.55 -3.44
C LEU A 213 12.43 -18.41 -3.48
N TYR A 214 11.88 -18.21 -4.68
CA TYR A 214 10.45 -18.14 -4.91
C TYR A 214 9.89 -19.54 -5.21
N VAL A 215 8.75 -19.89 -4.61
CA VAL A 215 8.15 -21.23 -4.77
C VAL A 215 6.63 -21.13 -4.86
N THR A 216 6.01 -21.96 -5.70
CA THR A 216 4.53 -22.05 -5.73
C THR A 216 3.99 -22.91 -4.57
N PRO A 217 2.79 -22.61 -4.03
CA PRO A 217 2.17 -23.42 -2.99
C PRO A 217 2.00 -24.89 -3.37
N GLU A 218 1.71 -25.18 -4.63
CA GLU A 218 1.57 -26.56 -5.12
C GLU A 218 2.89 -27.30 -5.11
N ARG A 219 4.01 -26.62 -5.40
CA ARG A 219 5.34 -27.22 -5.30
C ARG A 219 5.70 -27.51 -3.85
N LEU A 220 5.15 -26.74 -2.92
CA LEU A 220 5.24 -26.99 -1.48
C LEU A 220 4.34 -28.17 -1.03
N ALA A 221 3.16 -28.34 -1.63
CA ALA A 221 2.14 -29.30 -1.20
C ALA A 221 2.14 -30.66 -1.93
N LYS A 222 2.59 -30.73 -3.19
CA LYS A 222 2.53 -31.93 -4.06
C LYS A 222 3.64 -32.95 -3.78
N SER A 223 3.67 -33.55 -2.59
CA SER A 223 4.00 -34.97 -2.60
C SER A 223 3.21 -35.76 -1.57
N LYS A 224 2.49 -36.71 -2.12
CA LYS A 224 2.14 -37.94 -1.41
C LYS A 224 3.14 -39.07 -1.70
N ASP A 225 4.13 -38.85 -2.59
CA ASP A 225 5.28 -39.73 -2.81
C ASP A 225 6.60 -38.94 -2.69
N LYS A 226 7.30 -39.11 -1.57
CA LYS A 226 8.74 -38.83 -1.34
C LYS A 226 9.34 -37.44 -1.66
N TYR A 227 8.60 -36.40 -2.07
CA TYR A 227 9.18 -35.11 -2.51
C TYR A 227 8.50 -33.80 -2.00
N CYS A 228 7.56 -33.88 -1.07
CA CYS A 228 6.99 -32.80 -0.22
C CYS A 228 7.96 -32.56 0.95
N PHE A 229 8.91 -33.48 1.05
CA PHE A 229 10.20 -33.27 1.63
C PHE A 229 11.00 -32.18 0.88
N ASP A 230 10.99 -32.01 -0.43
CA ASP A 230 12.16 -31.42 -1.12
C ASP A 230 12.56 -29.98 -0.75
N VAL A 231 11.71 -28.94 -0.74
CA VAL A 231 12.20 -27.58 -0.40
C VAL A 231 12.59 -27.46 1.08
N PHE A 232 11.84 -28.11 1.98
CA PHE A 232 12.18 -28.16 3.41
C PHE A 232 13.28 -29.18 3.76
N THR A 233 13.59 -30.13 2.87
CA THR A 233 14.69 -31.13 2.97
C THR A 233 15.95 -30.66 2.27
N MET A 234 15.85 -29.82 1.26
CA MET A 234 16.94 -29.01 0.71
C MET A 234 17.58 -28.17 1.80
N LEU A 235 16.80 -27.78 2.80
CA LEU A 235 17.25 -27.08 4.01
C LEU A 235 17.62 -28.05 5.16
N ARG A 236 17.60 -29.39 4.95
CA ARG A 236 17.93 -30.42 5.97
C ARG A 236 19.39 -30.88 5.91
N PRO A 237 20.24 -30.14 6.62
CA PRO A 237 21.17 -30.81 7.53
C PRO A 237 20.63 -30.90 8.97
N LEU A 238 19.37 -30.53 9.23
CA LEU A 238 18.90 -30.27 10.60
C LEU A 238 17.51 -30.88 10.85
N GLU A 239 17.43 -31.98 11.61
CA GLU A 239 16.20 -32.40 12.32
C GLU A 239 15.68 -31.29 13.26
N SER A 240 16.50 -30.26 13.50
CA SER A 240 16.18 -29.00 14.14
C SER A 240 15.26 -28.08 13.33
N VAL A 241 14.92 -28.38 12.07
CA VAL A 241 14.18 -27.47 11.15
C VAL A 241 12.72 -27.24 11.55
N LYS A 242 11.99 -28.22 12.10
CA LYS A 242 10.65 -27.94 12.67
C LYS A 242 10.72 -26.95 13.84
N ARG A 243 11.78 -27.03 14.66
CA ARG A 243 12.05 -26.10 15.78
C ARG A 243 12.64 -24.76 15.30
N HIS A 244 13.41 -24.75 14.22
CA HIS A 244 13.97 -23.53 13.61
C HIS A 244 12.94 -22.76 12.80
N LEU A 245 12.00 -23.42 12.13
CA LEU A 245 10.89 -22.76 11.44
C LEU A 245 9.94 -22.06 12.42
N LEU A 246 9.81 -22.57 13.66
CA LEU A 246 9.15 -21.87 14.76
C LEU A 246 9.92 -20.61 15.21
N GLN A 247 11.19 -20.45 14.82
CA GLN A 247 12.02 -19.27 15.11
C GLN A 247 12.25 -18.36 13.90
N THR A 248 11.82 -18.78 12.70
CA THR A 248 11.95 -17.97 11.48
C THR A 248 10.78 -17.00 11.42
N PRO A 249 11.02 -15.67 11.33
CA PRO A 249 9.94 -14.70 11.24
C PRO A 249 9.13 -14.91 9.95
N ILE A 250 7.81 -14.93 10.08
CA ILE A 250 6.89 -14.99 8.95
C ILE A 250 6.39 -13.58 8.62
N LEU A 251 6.49 -13.20 7.35
CA LEU A 251 5.95 -11.96 6.82
C LEU A 251 4.81 -12.26 5.84
N GLY A 252 3.58 -11.94 6.25
CA GLY A 252 2.40 -11.95 5.39
C GLY A 252 2.25 -10.63 4.64
N LEU A 253 2.01 -10.67 3.33
CA LEU A 253 1.86 -9.49 2.49
C LEU A 253 0.52 -9.55 1.76
N THR A 254 -0.27 -8.49 1.83
CA THR A 254 -1.50 -8.39 1.04
C THR A 254 -1.78 -6.96 0.59
N ALA A 255 -2.47 -6.83 -0.55
CA ALA A 255 -2.95 -5.54 -1.04
C ALA A 255 -4.23 -5.09 -0.34
N THR A 256 -5.11 -6.05 -0.08
CA THR A 256 -6.45 -5.85 0.43
C THR A 256 -6.74 -7.00 1.40
N ALA A 257 -7.14 -6.67 2.63
CA ALA A 257 -7.68 -7.67 3.55
C ALA A 257 -8.53 -6.99 4.62
N THR A 258 -9.72 -7.54 4.85
CA THR A 258 -10.57 -7.16 5.99
C THR A 258 -9.96 -7.66 7.29
N GLY A 259 -10.39 -7.09 8.43
CA GLY A 259 -9.86 -7.49 9.74
C GLY A 259 -10.02 -8.99 10.02
N ASP A 260 -11.14 -9.59 9.61
CA ASP A 260 -11.41 -11.01 9.85
C ASP A 260 -10.55 -11.93 8.98
N VAL A 261 -10.37 -11.59 7.70
CA VAL A 261 -9.47 -12.35 6.79
C VAL A 261 -8.04 -12.33 7.30
N VAL A 262 -7.57 -11.21 7.85
CA VAL A 262 -6.24 -11.11 8.47
C VAL A 262 -6.14 -12.02 9.68
N LYS A 263 -7.14 -12.01 10.58
CA LYS A 263 -7.16 -12.86 11.77
C LYS A 263 -7.17 -14.34 11.41
N ASP A 264 -7.96 -14.74 10.43
CA ASP A 264 -8.04 -16.14 10.01
C ASP A 264 -6.75 -16.59 9.32
N SER A 265 -6.15 -15.73 8.50
CA SER A 265 -4.82 -15.99 7.91
C SER A 265 -3.75 -16.15 8.99
N ALA A 266 -3.76 -15.29 10.01
CA ALA A 266 -2.83 -15.38 11.13
C ALA A 266 -2.99 -16.70 11.92
N LYS A 267 -4.23 -17.15 12.14
CA LYS A 267 -4.50 -18.45 12.77
C LYS A 267 -4.02 -19.62 11.92
N ILE A 268 -4.32 -19.63 10.62
CA ILE A 268 -3.90 -20.70 9.68
C ILE A 268 -2.38 -20.81 9.63
N LEU A 269 -1.69 -19.68 9.64
CA LEU A 269 -0.22 -19.60 9.63
C LEU A 269 0.41 -19.75 11.02
N ASN A 270 -0.39 -19.92 12.08
CA ASN A 270 0.04 -20.02 13.48
C ASN A 270 0.93 -18.84 13.94
N ILE A 271 0.51 -17.62 13.57
CA ILE A 271 1.17 -16.34 13.89
C ILE A 271 0.17 -15.33 14.48
N SER A 272 -0.68 -15.81 15.39
CA SER A 272 -1.71 -14.98 16.03
C SER A 272 -1.15 -13.78 16.82
N ASP A 273 0.14 -13.81 17.16
CA ASP A 273 0.90 -12.74 17.81
C ASP A 273 1.59 -11.79 16.81
N ALA A 274 1.33 -11.92 15.50
CA ALA A 274 1.94 -11.10 14.48
C ALA A 274 1.59 -9.61 14.62
N ILE A 275 2.58 -8.77 14.38
CA ILE A 275 2.41 -7.33 14.29
C ILE A 275 1.66 -7.01 12.99
N ILE A 276 0.56 -6.27 13.06
CA ILE A 276 -0.22 -5.88 11.88
C ILE A 276 0.11 -4.43 11.51
N PHE A 277 0.69 -4.23 10.33
CA PHE A 277 0.88 -2.92 9.72
C PHE A 277 -0.10 -2.73 8.57
N ARG A 278 -0.84 -1.62 8.58
CA ARG A 278 -1.85 -1.30 7.57
C ARG A 278 -1.70 0.14 7.10
N SER A 279 -1.55 0.34 5.80
CA SER A 279 -1.60 1.69 5.21
C SER A 279 -3.04 2.09 4.94
N SER A 280 -3.30 3.41 4.89
CA SER A 280 -4.55 3.92 4.33
C SER A 280 -4.65 3.54 2.84
N PHE A 281 -5.89 3.30 2.38
CA PHE A 281 -6.18 3.10 0.95
C PHE A 281 -6.09 4.39 0.14
N ASN A 282 -6.02 5.55 0.80
CA ASN A 282 -6.03 6.85 0.17
C ASN A 282 -4.76 7.07 -0.67
N ARG A 283 -4.95 7.44 -1.94
CA ARG A 283 -3.89 7.91 -2.83
C ARG A 283 -4.18 9.35 -3.18
N HIS A 284 -3.50 10.27 -2.50
CA HIS A 284 -3.66 11.72 -2.69
C HIS A 284 -3.37 12.19 -4.12
N ASN A 285 -2.74 11.36 -4.94
CA ASN A 285 -2.38 11.63 -6.33
C ASN A 285 -3.32 10.97 -7.36
N LEU A 286 -4.44 10.37 -6.93
CA LEU A 286 -5.48 9.87 -7.83
C LEU A 286 -6.74 10.72 -7.66
N PHE A 287 -7.12 11.43 -8.71
CA PHE A 287 -8.43 12.06 -8.83
C PHE A 287 -9.42 11.00 -9.31
N TYR A 288 -10.50 10.82 -8.56
CA TYR A 288 -11.62 9.97 -8.96
C TYR A 288 -12.59 10.85 -9.72
N GLN A 289 -12.77 10.56 -11.01
CA GLN A 289 -13.79 11.16 -11.87
C GLN A 289 -15.00 10.22 -11.95
#